data_AF-A0A0B8T3N4-F1
#
_entry.id   AF-A0A0B8T3N4-F1
#
_cell.length_a   1.000
_cell.length_b   1.000
_cell.length_c   1.000
_cell.angle_alpha   90.00
_cell.angle_beta   90.00
_cell.angle_gamma   90.00
#
_symmetry.space_group_name_H-M   'P 1'
#
loop_
_entity.id
_entity.type
_entity.pdbx_description
1 polymer ?
#
loop_
_entity_poly.entity_id
_entity_poly.type
_entity_poly.pdbx_seq_one_letter_code
_entity_poly.pdbx_strand_id
1 'polypeptide(L)'
;MEEFNFYTNLYKEKLQNAPHEAEYLDEEINILIHKLKFIPQEQRPTVLIVEQRSGFEPIYNDQLLDSVQIAGGSLLQEKFDNPSTLLIVQDNERLYGELSVLLEDDLLARTNAVLANQVYIIQKNDLGLNKEDFLEDVEICAEILQPKYFIYGHQGKDWVKFDLA
;
A
#
# COMPACT_ATOMS: atom_id res chain seq x y z
N MET A 1 0.39 2.67 -21.44
CA MET A 1 -0.11 1.72 -20.43
C MET A 1 0.96 1.68 -19.36
N GLU A 2 0.61 1.93 -18.10
CA GLU A 2 1.54 1.74 -16.99
C GLU A 2 2.01 0.27 -17.03
N GLU A 3 3.32 0.05 -17.02
CA GLU A 3 3.91 -1.28 -17.12
C GLU A 3 4.12 -1.81 -15.70
N PHE A 4 3.25 -2.73 -15.27
CA PHE A 4 3.34 -3.38 -13.97
C PHE A 4 4.40 -4.49 -14.04
N ASN A 5 5.64 -4.15 -13.71
CA ASN A 5 6.81 -5.00 -13.93
C ASN A 5 6.79 -6.25 -13.06
N PHE A 6 6.54 -6.09 -11.76
CA PHE A 6 6.49 -7.19 -10.80
C PHE A 6 5.33 -8.13 -11.13
N TYR A 7 4.13 -7.58 -11.32
CA TYR A 7 2.94 -8.31 -11.70
C TYR A 7 3.14 -9.12 -12.98
N THR A 8 3.66 -8.51 -14.04
CA THR A 8 3.86 -9.17 -15.33
C THR A 8 4.84 -10.34 -15.21
N ASN A 9 5.89 -10.20 -14.39
CA ASN A 9 6.85 -11.27 -14.17
C ASN A 9 6.26 -12.40 -13.30
N LEU A 10 5.54 -12.06 -12.24
CA LEU A 10 4.87 -13.03 -11.36
C LEU A 10 3.81 -13.83 -12.14
N TYR A 11 2.99 -13.17 -12.96
CA TYR A 11 1.99 -13.83 -13.79
C TYR A 11 2.64 -14.84 -14.77
N LYS A 12 3.71 -14.44 -15.46
CA LYS A 12 4.45 -15.35 -16.37
C LYS A 12 5.03 -16.55 -15.63
N GLU A 13 5.56 -16.35 -14.43
CA GLU A 13 6.07 -17.43 -13.58
C GLU A 13 4.94 -18.39 -13.19
N LYS A 14 3.84 -17.87 -12.65
CA LYS A 14 2.69 -18.68 -12.23
C LYS A 14 2.03 -19.40 -13.40
N LEU A 15 1.97 -18.79 -14.58
CA LEU A 15 1.40 -19.43 -15.77
C LEU A 15 2.14 -20.72 -16.15
N GLN A 16 3.44 -20.82 -15.84
CA GLN A 16 4.23 -22.02 -16.09
C GLN A 16 4.10 -23.07 -14.97
N ASN A 17 4.01 -22.62 -13.72
CA ASN A 17 4.13 -23.49 -12.54
C ASN A 17 2.77 -23.84 -11.89
N ALA A 18 1.81 -22.92 -11.92
CA ALA A 18 0.49 -23.01 -11.32
C ALA A 18 -0.56 -22.22 -12.16
N PRO A 19 -0.97 -22.72 -13.33
CA PRO A 19 -1.81 -21.97 -14.28
C PRO A 19 -3.13 -21.46 -13.69
N HIS A 20 -3.79 -22.26 -12.84
CA HIS A 20 -5.04 -21.85 -12.21
C HIS A 20 -4.86 -20.67 -11.24
N GLU A 21 -3.73 -20.62 -10.51
CA GLU A 21 -3.41 -19.47 -9.66
C GLU A 21 -3.08 -18.23 -10.50
N ALA A 22 -2.44 -18.42 -11.65
CA ALA A 22 -2.15 -17.32 -12.58
C ALA A 22 -3.44 -16.71 -13.14
N GLU A 23 -4.40 -17.56 -13.55
CA GLU A 23 -5.72 -17.12 -14.03
C GLU A 23 -6.47 -16.37 -12.93
N TYR A 24 -6.54 -16.91 -11.71
CA TYR A 24 -7.19 -16.24 -10.59
C TYR A 24 -6.55 -14.88 -10.28
N LEU A 25 -5.21 -14.83 -10.22
CA LEU A 25 -4.48 -13.59 -10.02
C LEU A 25 -4.81 -12.54 -11.11
N ASP A 26 -4.77 -12.93 -12.39
CA ASP A 26 -5.05 -12.00 -13.49
C ASP A 26 -6.51 -11.54 -13.51
N GLU A 27 -7.46 -12.42 -13.19
CA GLU A 27 -8.87 -12.05 -13.05
C GLU A 27 -9.07 -10.97 -11.98
N GLU A 28 -8.54 -11.17 -10.77
CA GLU A 28 -8.69 -10.22 -9.67
C GLU A 28 -8.00 -8.89 -9.98
N ILE A 29 -6.75 -8.91 -10.46
CA ILE A 29 -6.01 -7.68 -10.83
C ILE A 29 -6.74 -6.89 -11.93
N ASN A 30 -7.30 -7.57 -12.93
CA ASN A 30 -8.09 -6.93 -13.99
C ASN A 30 -9.39 -6.30 -13.45
N ILE A 31 -10.03 -6.92 -12.44
CA ILE A 31 -11.20 -6.33 -11.77
C ILE A 31 -10.83 -4.99 -11.12
N LEU A 32 -9.71 -4.93 -10.38
CA LEU A 32 -9.24 -3.69 -9.75
C LEU A 32 -8.97 -2.61 -10.81
N ILE A 33 -8.14 -2.92 -11.81
CA ILE A 33 -7.77 -1.99 -12.89
C ILE A 33 -9.03 -1.47 -13.60
N HIS A 34 -9.98 -2.35 -13.91
CA HIS A 34 -11.20 -1.96 -14.63
C HIS A 34 -12.11 -1.04 -13.79
N LYS A 35 -12.24 -1.30 -12.48
CA LYS A 35 -13.03 -0.43 -11.58
C LYS A 35 -12.42 0.96 -11.44
N LEU A 36 -11.08 1.05 -11.44
CA LEU A 36 -10.36 2.30 -11.20
C LEU A 36 -9.95 3.06 -12.46
N LYS A 37 -10.16 2.51 -13.66
CA LYS A 37 -9.79 3.14 -14.95
C LYS A 37 -10.36 4.55 -15.18
N PHE A 38 -11.40 4.92 -14.44
CA PHE A 38 -12.04 6.24 -14.53
C PHE A 38 -11.48 7.27 -13.54
N ILE A 39 -10.61 6.85 -12.61
CA ILE A 39 -9.93 7.76 -11.69
C ILE A 39 -8.73 8.36 -12.44
N PRO A 40 -8.72 9.68 -12.70
CA PRO A 40 -7.58 10.33 -13.32
C PRO A 40 -6.32 10.14 -12.49
N GLN A 41 -5.16 10.00 -13.14
CA GLN A 41 -3.88 9.86 -12.44
C GLN A 41 -3.63 10.98 -11.43
N GLU A 42 -4.00 12.22 -11.76
CA GLU A 42 -3.87 13.40 -10.89
C GLU A 42 -4.73 13.32 -9.61
N GLN A 43 -5.75 12.46 -9.60
CA GLN A 43 -6.63 12.24 -8.43
C GLN A 43 -6.22 11.01 -7.63
N ARG A 44 -5.22 10.26 -8.07
CA ARG A 44 -4.70 9.11 -7.32
C ARG A 44 -3.91 9.64 -6.11
N PRO A 45 -4.17 9.14 -4.89
CA PRO A 45 -3.43 9.56 -3.71
C PRO A 45 -1.94 9.21 -3.85
N THR A 46 -1.06 10.13 -3.46
CA THR A 46 0.35 9.81 -3.21
C THR A 46 0.46 9.09 -1.87
N VAL A 47 1.21 7.98 -1.87
CA VAL A 47 1.33 7.05 -0.76
C VAL A 47 2.80 6.96 -0.36
N LEU A 48 3.09 7.24 0.90
CA LEU A 48 4.39 6.94 1.51
C LEU A 48 4.23 5.73 2.42
N ILE A 49 5.09 4.73 2.25
CA ILE A 49 5.14 3.55 3.12
C ILE A 49 6.44 3.61 3.90
N VAL A 50 6.34 3.62 5.23
CA VAL A 50 7.49 3.59 6.14
C VAL A 50 7.41 2.35 7.03
N GLU A 51 8.55 1.91 7.53
CA GLU A 51 8.63 0.67 8.29
C GLU A 51 9.24 0.88 9.67
N GLN A 52 8.62 0.33 10.72
CA GLN A 52 9.08 0.52 12.09
C GLN A 52 10.50 -0.06 12.31
N ARG A 53 10.78 -1.28 11.81
CA ARG A 53 12.08 -1.94 12.02
C ARG A 53 13.26 -1.20 11.37
N SER A 54 13.00 -0.36 10.38
CA SER A 54 14.00 0.48 9.71
C SER A 54 14.14 1.88 10.32
N GLY A 55 13.42 2.18 11.42
CA GLY A 55 13.39 3.52 12.01
C GLY A 55 12.49 4.49 11.27
N PHE A 56 11.41 4.00 10.66
CA PHE A 56 10.47 4.78 9.83
C PHE A 56 11.09 5.36 8.56
N GLU A 57 12.09 4.68 8.01
CA GLU A 57 12.59 4.97 6.67
C GLU A 57 11.59 4.50 5.61
N PRO A 58 11.43 5.25 4.50
CA PRO A 58 10.61 4.81 3.38
C PRO A 58 11.06 3.45 2.83
N ILE A 59 10.09 2.58 2.54
CA ILE A 59 10.33 1.32 1.83
C ILE A 59 9.80 1.43 0.41
N TYR A 60 10.61 0.97 -0.55
CA TYR A 60 10.28 1.02 -1.97
C TYR A 60 10.87 -0.20 -2.69
N ASN A 61 10.03 -0.91 -3.42
CA ASN A 61 10.42 -2.01 -4.29
C ASN A 61 9.36 -2.21 -5.40
N ASP A 62 9.67 -3.03 -6.40
CA ASP A 62 8.77 -3.24 -7.55
C ASP A 62 7.43 -3.86 -7.16
N GLN A 63 7.39 -4.71 -6.13
CA GLN A 63 6.15 -5.31 -5.62
C GLN A 63 5.23 -4.23 -5.06
N LEU A 64 5.71 -3.40 -4.13
CA LEU A 64 4.96 -2.29 -3.55
C LEU A 64 4.55 -1.26 -4.60
N LEU A 65 5.42 -0.98 -5.57
CA LEU A 65 5.11 -0.06 -6.66
C LEU A 65 3.87 -0.54 -7.43
N ASP A 66 3.89 -1.80 -7.88
CA ASP A 66 2.76 -2.38 -8.61
C ASP A 66 1.53 -2.50 -7.71
N SER A 67 1.67 -2.94 -6.44
CA SER A 67 0.56 -3.06 -5.50
C SER A 67 -0.17 -1.73 -5.30
N VAL A 68 0.56 -0.65 -5.05
CA VAL A 68 -0.02 0.69 -4.87
C VAL A 68 -0.60 1.23 -6.17
N GLN A 69 0.05 1.04 -7.31
CA GLN A 69 -0.46 1.53 -8.59
C GLN A 69 -1.75 0.82 -9.02
N ILE A 70 -1.82 -0.50 -8.87
CA ILE A 70 -3.01 -1.31 -9.17
C ILE A 70 -4.16 -0.94 -8.22
N ALA A 71 -3.86 -0.67 -6.96
CA ALA A 71 -4.81 -0.14 -5.98
C ALA A 71 -5.26 1.32 -6.25
N GLY A 72 -4.71 1.98 -7.27
CA GLY A 72 -5.08 3.32 -7.68
C GLY A 72 -4.40 4.44 -6.90
N GLY A 73 -3.21 4.20 -6.33
CA GLY A 73 -2.35 5.20 -5.73
C GLY A 73 -1.09 5.49 -6.55
N SER A 74 -0.18 6.27 -5.95
CA SER A 74 1.17 6.53 -6.47
C SER A 74 2.19 6.41 -5.34
N LEU A 75 3.10 5.43 -5.41
CA LEU A 75 4.08 5.18 -4.37
C LEU A 75 5.22 6.20 -4.44
N LEU A 76 5.49 6.86 -3.31
CA LEU A 76 6.61 7.78 -3.13
C LEU A 76 7.87 7.02 -2.68
N GLN A 77 9.03 7.47 -3.17
CA GLN A 77 10.33 6.96 -2.75
C GLN A 77 10.91 7.78 -1.59
N GLU A 78 10.63 9.07 -1.55
CA GLU A 78 11.23 10.00 -0.59
C GLU A 78 10.23 10.44 0.47
N LYS A 79 10.70 10.50 1.73
CA LYS A 79 9.91 10.92 2.90
C LYS A 79 9.33 12.34 2.77
N PHE A 80 9.98 13.19 1.97
CA PHE A 80 9.69 14.63 1.88
C PHE A 80 8.75 15.02 0.74
N ASP A 81 8.28 14.05 -0.05
CA ASP A 81 7.42 14.29 -1.22
C ASP A 81 5.93 14.55 -0.88
N ASN A 82 5.66 15.05 0.33
CA ASN A 82 4.33 15.43 0.81
C ASN A 82 3.21 14.40 0.50
N PRO A 83 3.25 13.20 1.11
CA PRO A 83 2.24 12.17 0.90
C PRO A 83 0.83 12.65 1.27
N SER A 84 -0.17 12.21 0.51
CA SER A 84 -1.59 12.32 0.89
C SER A 84 -2.07 11.15 1.76
N THR A 85 -1.35 10.03 1.75
CA THR A 85 -1.62 8.85 2.59
C THR A 85 -0.30 8.32 3.14
N LEU A 86 -0.26 8.02 4.44
CA LEU A 86 0.90 7.46 5.12
C LEU A 86 0.56 6.06 5.64
N LEU A 87 1.30 5.06 5.16
CA LEU A 87 1.20 3.67 5.65
C LEU A 87 2.43 3.36 6.50
N ILE A 88 2.20 2.84 7.71
CA ILE A 88 3.25 2.53 8.68
C ILE A 88 3.23 1.04 8.95
N VAL A 89 4.22 0.31 8.44
CA VAL A 89 4.36 -1.13 8.67
C VAL A 89 4.84 -1.37 10.10
N GLN A 90 3.99 -2.02 10.89
CA GLN A 90 4.25 -2.39 12.28
C GLN A 90 5.22 -3.58 12.32
N ASP A 91 6.25 -3.46 13.15
CA ASP A 91 7.14 -4.57 13.50
C ASP A 91 6.75 -5.16 14.87
N ASN A 92 6.42 -4.30 15.84
CA ASN A 92 6.07 -4.70 17.20
C ASN A 92 5.15 -3.68 17.90
N GLU A 93 4.60 -4.07 19.05
CA GLU A 93 3.64 -3.26 19.83
C GLU A 93 4.18 -1.91 20.34
N ARG A 94 5.50 -1.68 20.33
CA ARG A 94 6.06 -0.39 20.73
C ARG A 94 5.75 0.73 19.76
N LEU A 95 5.27 0.39 18.56
CA LEU A 95 4.88 1.34 17.52
C LEU A 95 4.03 2.47 18.11
N TYR A 96 3.01 2.17 18.90
CA TYR A 96 2.10 3.17 19.46
C TYR A 96 2.79 4.20 20.37
N GLY A 97 3.88 3.84 21.04
CA GLY A 97 4.69 4.79 21.81
C GLY A 97 5.67 5.58 20.95
N GLU A 98 6.06 5.06 19.80
CA GLU A 98 6.97 5.68 18.83
C GLU A 98 6.25 6.59 17.83
N LEU A 99 4.96 6.34 17.56
CA LEU A 99 4.14 7.10 16.63
C LEU A 99 4.04 8.58 17.02
N SER A 100 3.92 8.89 18.31
CA SER A 100 3.91 10.29 18.76
C SER A 100 5.18 11.02 18.33
N VAL A 101 6.35 10.39 18.47
CA VAL A 101 7.63 10.97 18.06
C VAL A 101 7.73 11.10 16.54
N LEU A 102 7.26 10.09 15.80
CA LEU A 102 7.26 10.12 14.33
C LEU A 102 6.37 11.24 13.79
N LEU A 103 5.20 11.43 14.39
CA LEU A 103 4.20 12.40 13.94
C LEU A 103 4.50 13.82 14.42
N GLU A 104 5.37 13.98 15.42
CA GLU A 104 5.96 15.25 15.85
C GLU A 104 7.16 15.69 15.00
N ASP A 105 7.65 14.84 14.07
CA ASP A 105 8.67 15.22 13.09
C ASP A 105 8.19 16.43 12.28
N ASP A 106 8.98 17.50 12.28
CA ASP A 106 8.62 18.81 11.72
C ASP A 106 8.18 18.76 10.25
N LEU A 107 8.66 17.77 9.49
CA LEU A 107 8.37 17.60 8.08
C LEU A 107 7.15 16.71 7.87
N LEU A 108 7.06 15.56 8.58
CA LEU A 108 5.90 14.67 8.48
C LEU A 108 4.63 15.31 9.03
N ALA A 109 4.70 16.04 10.14
CA ALA A 109 3.57 16.72 10.77
C ALA A 109 2.84 17.69 9.82
N ARG A 110 3.55 18.18 8.79
CA ARG A 110 3.04 19.14 7.80
C ARG A 110 2.54 18.49 6.52
N THR A 111 2.66 17.16 6.40
CA THR A 111 2.23 16.45 5.20
C THR A 111 0.71 16.42 5.10
N ASN A 112 0.20 16.33 3.87
CA ASN A 112 -1.23 16.18 3.62
C ASN A 112 -1.81 14.96 4.34
N ALA A 113 -1.04 13.86 4.44
CA ALA A 113 -1.45 12.65 5.13
C ALA A 113 -1.78 12.90 6.60
N VAL A 114 -0.88 13.56 7.34
CA VAL A 114 -1.09 13.86 8.77
C VAL A 114 -2.21 14.89 8.94
N LEU A 115 -2.18 15.97 8.16
CA LEU A 115 -3.18 17.05 8.25
C LEU A 115 -4.61 16.58 7.92
N ALA A 116 -4.75 15.61 7.01
CA ALA A 116 -6.04 15.04 6.62
C ALA A 116 -6.39 13.75 7.35
N ASN A 117 -5.62 13.38 8.40
CA ASN A 117 -5.81 12.15 9.17
C ASN A 117 -5.92 10.90 8.28
N GLN A 118 -4.98 10.77 7.34
CA GLN A 118 -4.81 9.64 6.41
C GLN A 118 -3.56 8.84 6.81
N VAL A 119 -3.49 8.45 8.08
CA VAL A 119 -2.41 7.64 8.64
C VAL A 119 -2.95 6.26 8.98
N TYR A 120 -2.27 5.23 8.51
CA TYR A 120 -2.69 3.84 8.63
C TYR A 120 -1.54 2.99 9.15
N ILE A 121 -1.84 2.06 10.04
CA ILE A 121 -0.91 1.06 10.55
C ILE A 121 -1.16 -0.23 9.80
N ILE A 122 -0.14 -0.78 9.16
CA ILE A 122 -0.16 -2.09 8.52
C ILE A 122 0.36 -3.11 9.52
N GLN A 123 -0.48 -4.09 9.87
CA GLN A 123 -0.18 -5.17 10.81
C GLN A 123 0.46 -6.39 10.12
N LYS A 124 0.31 -6.50 8.79
CA LYS A 124 1.08 -7.42 7.94
C LYS A 124 2.53 -6.92 7.82
N ASN A 125 3.43 -7.49 8.63
CA ASN A 125 4.82 -7.03 8.76
C ASN A 125 5.74 -7.37 7.56
N ASP A 126 5.24 -8.17 6.61
CA ASP A 126 5.94 -8.56 5.39
C ASP A 126 5.28 -8.01 4.12
N LEU A 127 4.49 -6.93 4.25
CA LEU A 127 3.90 -6.20 3.13
C LEU A 127 4.95 -5.91 2.04
N GLY A 128 4.74 -6.42 0.84
CA GLY A 128 5.64 -6.20 -0.30
C GLY A 128 6.98 -6.93 -0.22
N LEU A 129 7.11 -7.95 0.64
CA LEU A 129 8.33 -8.77 0.76
C LEU A 129 8.16 -10.20 0.24
N ASN A 130 6.94 -10.71 0.22
CA ASN A 130 6.63 -12.07 -0.22
C ASN A 130 5.80 -12.04 -1.50
N LYS A 131 6.34 -12.60 -2.59
CA LYS A 131 5.68 -12.61 -3.90
C LYS A 131 4.37 -13.39 -3.94
N GLU A 132 4.21 -14.40 -3.07
CA GLU A 132 2.99 -15.20 -3.02
C GLU A 132 1.81 -14.40 -2.44
N ASP A 133 2.10 -13.37 -1.65
CA ASP A 133 1.09 -12.51 -1.02
C ASP A 133 0.77 -11.28 -1.88
N PHE A 134 1.25 -11.21 -3.12
CA PHE A 134 1.09 -10.02 -3.96
C PHE A 134 -0.35 -9.56 -4.11
N LEU A 135 -1.27 -10.51 -4.31
CA LEU A 135 -2.70 -10.19 -4.40
C LEU A 135 -3.23 -9.62 -3.08
N GLU A 136 -2.88 -10.21 -1.95
CA GLU A 136 -3.26 -9.71 -0.62
C GLU A 136 -2.70 -8.30 -0.36
N ASP A 137 -1.44 -8.05 -0.74
CA ASP A 137 -0.83 -6.71 -0.64
C ASP A 137 -1.58 -5.67 -1.50
N VAL A 138 -2.02 -6.05 -2.71
CA VAL A 138 -2.85 -5.21 -3.59
C VAL A 138 -4.21 -4.94 -2.95
N GLU A 139 -4.87 -5.96 -2.39
CA GLU A 139 -6.18 -5.87 -1.75
C GLU A 139 -6.14 -4.95 -0.53
N ILE A 140 -5.13 -5.10 0.34
CA ILE A 140 -4.89 -4.22 1.49
C ILE A 140 -4.74 -2.76 1.01
N CYS A 141 -3.91 -2.51 0.00
CA CYS A 141 -3.75 -1.18 -0.55
C CYS A 141 -5.07 -0.64 -1.14
N ALA A 142 -5.82 -1.47 -1.86
CA ALA A 142 -7.07 -1.07 -2.49
C ALA A 142 -8.17 -0.74 -1.48
N GLU A 143 -8.28 -1.48 -0.38
CA GLU A 143 -9.19 -1.15 0.72
C GLU A 143 -8.87 0.21 1.35
N ILE A 144 -7.58 0.50 1.57
CA ILE A 144 -7.15 1.75 2.22
C ILE A 144 -7.34 2.94 1.28
N LEU A 145 -6.88 2.82 0.04
CA LEU A 145 -6.86 3.92 -0.93
C LEU A 145 -8.21 4.16 -1.58
N GLN A 146 -9.02 3.11 -1.75
CA GLN A 146 -10.28 3.13 -2.49
C GLN A 146 -11.42 2.44 -1.72
N PRO A 147 -11.69 2.80 -0.45
CA PRO A 147 -12.64 2.10 0.45
C PRO A 147 -14.10 2.15 -0.03
N LYS A 148 -14.42 3.06 -0.96
CA LYS A 148 -15.75 3.13 -1.59
C LYS A 148 -15.98 2.03 -2.63
N TYR A 149 -14.90 1.45 -3.17
CA TYR A 149 -14.94 0.51 -4.27
C TYR A 149 -14.58 -0.92 -3.85
N PHE A 150 -13.74 -1.07 -2.83
CA PHE A 150 -13.19 -2.36 -2.41
C PHE A 150 -13.37 -2.59 -0.92
N ILE A 151 -13.87 -3.79 -0.60
CA ILE A 151 -14.05 -4.32 0.75
C ILE A 151 -13.75 -5.83 0.66
N TYR A 152 -12.57 -6.21 1.10
CA TYR A 152 -12.00 -7.55 1.14
C TYR A 152 -11.96 -8.14 2.58
N GLY A 153 -12.09 -7.30 3.60
CA GLY A 153 -12.12 -7.68 5.02
C GLY A 153 -10.76 -7.62 5.74
N HIS A 154 -9.78 -6.88 5.22
CA HIS A 154 -8.46 -6.75 5.86
C HIS A 154 -8.44 -5.73 7.01
N GLN A 155 -9.39 -4.78 7.02
CA GLN A 155 -9.51 -3.81 8.11
C GLN A 155 -9.68 -4.50 9.47
N GLY A 156 -8.78 -4.22 10.42
CA GLY A 156 -8.73 -4.82 11.75
C GLY A 156 -7.98 -6.16 11.83
N LYS A 157 -7.57 -6.73 10.69
CA LYS A 157 -6.72 -7.92 10.60
C LYS A 157 -5.31 -7.57 10.14
N ASP A 158 -5.20 -6.94 8.96
CA ASP A 158 -3.93 -6.65 8.30
C ASP A 158 -3.61 -5.15 8.29
N TRP A 159 -4.60 -4.29 8.55
CA TRP A 159 -4.40 -2.86 8.72
C TRP A 159 -5.44 -2.21 9.63
N VAL A 160 -5.09 -1.09 10.26
CA VAL A 160 -6.01 -0.23 11.01
C VAL A 160 -5.75 1.24 10.70
N LYS A 161 -6.79 2.07 10.76
CA LYS A 161 -6.63 3.52 10.68
C LYS A 161 -6.15 4.05 12.04
N PHE A 162 -5.07 4.83 12.04
CA PHE A 162 -4.61 5.52 13.23
C PHE A 162 -5.30 6.88 13.32
N ASP A 163 -6.08 7.09 14.38
CA ASP A 163 -6.76 8.36 14.60
C ASP A 163 -5.87 9.31 15.41
N LEU A 164 -5.61 10.49 14.86
CA LEU A 164 -4.80 11.54 15.48
C LEU A 164 -5.58 12.40 16.49
N ALA A 165 -6.85 12.05 16.74
CA ALA A 165 -7.79 12.79 17.58
C ALA A 165 -7.50 12.74 19.08
#